data_AF-A0A968MFE3-F1
#
_entry.id   AF-A0A968MFE3-F1
#
_cell.length_a   1.000
_cell.length_b   1.000
_cell.length_c   1.000
_cell.angle_alpha   90.00
_cell.angle_beta   90.00
_cell.angle_gamma   90.00
#
_symmetry.space_group_name_H-M   'P 1'
#
loop_
_entity.id
_entity.type
_entity.pdbx_description
1 polymer ?
#
loop_
_entity_poly.entity_id
_entity_poly.type
_entity_poly.pdbx_seq_one_letter_code
_entity_poly.pdbx_strand_id
1 'polypeptide(L)'
;MLEEANLKEKYFSPDELADLLVQKDPSIQLIDLRSKDEFDKFHLPGALNIPRPDILNSENKDFLDQDVKQNILYSNGTIEATEVWMILRQMGYQNNYILMGGLNYWAETIMNPQKPASVSPDEEIAKYQFRMGVNQALGGANTEEVSGNSSISVEKPIIKRPAKKKVHGGC
;
A
#
# COMPACT_ATOMS: atom_id res chain seq x y z
N MET A 1 4.68 -26.12 5.82
CA MET A 1 3.41 -25.71 5.17
C MET A 1 2.55 -24.78 6.03
N LEU A 2 2.47 -24.92 7.37
CA LEU A 2 1.77 -23.94 8.23
C LEU A 2 2.53 -22.62 8.42
N GLU A 3 3.86 -22.66 8.30
CA GLU A 3 4.74 -21.51 8.55
C GLU A 3 4.74 -20.48 7.40
N GLU A 4 4.54 -20.94 6.15
CA GLU A 4 4.45 -20.07 4.97
C GLU A 4 3.08 -19.37 4.85
N ALA A 5 2.01 -19.99 5.35
CA ALA A 5 0.67 -19.38 5.37
C ALA A 5 0.60 -18.19 6.34
N ASN A 6 1.28 -18.29 7.48
CA ASN A 6 1.28 -17.26 8.52
C ASN A 6 2.12 -16.02 8.15
N LEU A 7 3.03 -16.13 7.18
CA LEU A 7 3.82 -15.00 6.68
C LEU A 7 3.02 -14.09 5.75
N LYS A 8 2.09 -14.64 4.95
CA LYS A 8 1.18 -13.83 4.13
C LYS A 8 0.18 -13.03 4.97
N GLU A 9 -0.07 -13.43 6.22
CA GLU A 9 -1.06 -12.79 7.08
C GLU A 9 -0.59 -11.49 7.74
N LYS A 10 0.71 -11.15 7.71
CA LYS A 10 1.24 -9.98 8.45
C LYS A 10 1.88 -8.89 7.61
N TYR A 11 2.11 -9.11 6.31
CA TYR A 11 2.81 -8.15 5.46
C TYR A 11 1.89 -7.56 4.39
N PHE A 12 2.04 -6.27 4.14
CA PHE A 12 1.57 -5.60 2.93
C PHE A 12 2.77 -5.32 2.02
N SER A 13 2.66 -5.67 0.74
CA SER A 13 3.61 -5.21 -0.27
C SER A 13 3.41 -3.72 -0.57
N PRO A 14 4.43 -3.02 -1.11
CA PRO A 14 4.26 -1.65 -1.58
C PRO A 14 3.17 -1.51 -2.64
N ASP A 15 3.01 -2.51 -3.52
CA ASP A 15 2.00 -2.50 -4.58
C ASP A 15 0.57 -2.55 -3.99
N GLU A 16 0.33 -3.42 -2.99
CA GLU A 16 -0.97 -3.52 -2.30
C GLU A 16 -1.29 -2.24 -1.52
N LEU A 17 -0.33 -1.71 -0.76
CA LEU A 17 -0.53 -0.47 -0.02
C LEU A 17 -0.79 0.72 -0.96
N ALA A 18 -0.06 0.79 -2.07
CA ALA A 18 -0.24 1.82 -3.09
C ALA A 18 -1.66 1.87 -3.64
N ASP A 19 -2.23 0.70 -3.96
CA ASP A 19 -3.60 0.59 -4.46
C ASP A 19 -4.62 1.14 -3.44
N LEU A 20 -4.48 0.73 -2.17
CA LEU A 20 -5.34 1.19 -1.07
C LEU A 20 -5.23 2.70 -0.84
N LEU A 21 -4.03 3.27 -0.94
CA LEU A 21 -3.80 4.71 -0.79
C LEU A 21 -4.42 5.51 -1.94
N VAL A 22 -4.30 5.03 -3.18
CA VAL A 22 -4.94 5.67 -4.36
C VAL A 22 -6.46 5.62 -4.23
N GLN A 23 -7.01 4.52 -3.74
CA GLN A 23 -8.45 4.35 -3.48
C GLN A 23 -8.94 5.12 -2.25
N LYS A 24 -8.02 5.67 -1.42
CA LYS A 24 -8.31 6.30 -0.13
C LYS A 24 -9.11 5.38 0.78
N ASP A 25 -8.72 4.12 0.83
CA ASP A 25 -9.43 3.09 1.60
C ASP A 25 -9.45 3.45 3.10
N PRO A 26 -10.65 3.62 3.70
CA PRO A 26 -10.77 4.02 5.11
C PRO A 26 -10.49 2.87 6.10
N SER A 27 -10.34 1.63 5.61
CA SER A 27 -10.06 0.45 6.43
C SER A 27 -8.61 0.36 6.88
N ILE A 28 -7.70 1.17 6.33
CA ILE A 28 -6.29 1.17 6.73
C ILE A 28 -5.91 2.41 7.55
N GLN A 29 -4.89 2.25 8.37
CA GLN A 29 -4.20 3.32 9.06
C GLN A 29 -2.69 3.10 8.97
N LEU A 30 -1.96 4.12 8.53
CA LEU A 30 -0.50 4.06 8.44
C LEU A 30 0.13 4.56 9.73
N ILE A 31 1.11 3.81 10.25
CA ILE A 31 1.87 4.18 11.45
C ILE A 31 3.36 4.17 11.13
N ASP A 32 3.96 5.36 11.14
CA ASP A 32 5.41 5.55 10.99
C ASP A 32 6.09 5.45 12.36
N LEU A 33 6.96 4.46 12.49
CA LEU A 33 7.65 4.11 13.73
C LEU A 33 8.97 4.87 13.93
N ARG A 34 9.37 5.71 12.96
CA ARG A 34 10.62 6.46 13.01
C ARG A 34 10.51 7.67 13.92
N SER A 35 11.65 8.32 14.12
CA SER A 35 11.69 9.59 14.86
C SER A 35 10.85 10.67 14.18
N LYS A 36 10.41 11.66 14.95
CA LYS A 36 9.69 12.84 14.45
C LYS A 36 10.47 13.56 13.34
N ASP A 37 11.78 13.68 13.48
CA ASP A 37 12.66 14.33 12.50
C ASP A 37 12.70 13.57 11.17
N GLU A 38 12.69 12.23 11.20
CA GLU A 38 12.64 11.41 9.99
C GLU A 38 11.26 11.48 9.32
N PHE A 39 10.20 11.46 10.13
CA PHE A 39 8.82 11.63 9.66
C PHE A 39 8.63 12.98 8.96
N ASP A 40 9.11 14.06 9.57
CA ASP A 40 8.97 15.42 9.02
C ASP A 40 9.72 15.62 7.70
N LYS A 41 10.85 14.92 7.51
CA LYS A 41 11.58 14.95 6.23
C LYS A 41 10.79 14.30 5.10
N PHE A 42 10.20 13.14 5.37
CA PHE A 42 9.36 12.42 4.43
C PHE A 42 8.62 11.30 5.15
N HIS A 43 7.33 11.15 4.87
CA HIS A 43 6.50 10.04 5.34
C HIS A 43 5.43 9.72 4.30
N LEU A 44 4.76 8.57 4.45
CA LEU A 44 3.66 8.21 3.56
C LEU A 44 2.43 9.09 3.82
N PRO A 45 1.67 9.50 2.78
CA PRO A 45 0.53 10.39 2.95
C PRO A 45 -0.49 9.86 3.97
N GLY A 46 -0.85 10.70 4.94
CA GLY A 46 -1.84 10.37 5.97
C GLY A 46 -1.33 9.46 7.09
N ALA A 47 -0.04 9.18 7.16
CA ALA A 47 0.56 8.41 8.26
C ALA A 47 0.53 9.16 9.60
N LEU A 48 0.31 8.40 10.67
CA LEU A 48 0.50 8.86 12.05
C LEU A 48 1.94 8.54 12.47
N ASN A 49 2.65 9.49 13.08
CA ASN A 49 3.95 9.22 13.67
C ASN A 49 3.79 8.73 15.10
N ILE A 50 4.13 7.47 15.36
CA ILE A 50 4.23 6.88 16.70
C ILE A 50 5.63 6.27 16.80
N PRO A 51 6.64 7.04 17.23
CA PRO A 51 8.00 6.54 17.33
C PRO A 51 8.07 5.27 18.18
N ARG A 52 8.95 4.33 17.81
CA ARG A 52 9.12 3.06 18.53
C ARG A 52 9.18 3.18 20.07
N PRO A 53 9.92 4.14 20.67
CA PRO A 53 9.98 4.26 22.12
C PRO A 53 8.62 4.55 22.77
N ASP A 54 7.69 5.13 22.02
CA ASP A 54 6.40 5.60 22.49
C ASP A 54 5.28 4.57 22.29
N ILE A 55 5.58 3.41 21.71
CA ILE A 55 4.56 2.41 21.35
C ILE A 55 3.81 1.86 22.57
N LEU A 56 4.43 1.89 23.74
CA LEU A 56 3.85 1.42 25.00
C LEU A 56 3.16 2.53 25.79
N ASN A 57 3.21 3.78 25.30
CA ASN A 57 2.56 4.89 25.98
C ASN A 57 1.04 4.78 25.84
N SER A 58 0.33 5.05 26.94
CA SER A 58 -1.12 4.87 27.03
C SER A 58 -1.90 5.71 26.02
N GLU A 59 -1.41 6.88 25.64
CA GLU A 59 -2.03 7.77 24.65
C GLU A 59 -2.06 7.17 23.24
N ASN A 60 -1.16 6.22 22.96
CA ASN A 60 -1.07 5.56 21.66
C ASN A 60 -1.95 4.32 21.57
N LYS A 61 -2.49 3.84 22.70
CA LYS A 61 -3.25 2.60 22.79
C LYS A 61 -4.40 2.58 21.80
N ASP A 62 -5.20 3.63 21.74
CA ASP A 62 -6.39 3.67 20.90
C ASP A 62 -6.05 3.65 19.41
N PHE A 63 -4.85 4.08 19.00
CA PHE A 63 -4.42 3.94 17.61
C PHE A 63 -3.94 2.52 17.29
N LEU A 64 -3.36 1.81 18.27
CA LEU A 64 -2.67 0.53 18.07
C LEU A 64 -3.57 -0.69 18.31
N ASP A 65 -4.54 -0.57 19.22
CA ASP A 65 -5.54 -1.58 19.57
C ASP A 65 -6.86 -1.28 18.84
N GLN A 66 -6.89 -1.60 17.55
CA GLN A 66 -8.02 -1.31 16.67
C GLN A 66 -8.73 -2.58 16.24
N ASP A 67 -10.05 -2.62 16.34
CA ASP A 67 -10.88 -3.70 15.79
C ASP A 67 -11.39 -3.41 14.37
N VAL A 68 -11.37 -2.14 13.96
CA VAL A 68 -11.99 -1.68 12.70
C VAL A 68 -10.97 -1.46 11.60
N LYS A 69 -9.84 -0.84 11.93
CA LYS A 69 -8.79 -0.52 10.96
C LYS A 69 -7.63 -1.50 11.03
N GLN A 70 -7.04 -1.77 9.89
CA GLN A 70 -5.76 -2.45 9.76
C GLN A 70 -4.64 -1.43 9.91
N ASN A 71 -3.89 -1.52 11.00
CA ASN A 71 -2.70 -0.71 11.20
C ASN A 71 -1.54 -1.28 10.39
N ILE A 72 -1.01 -0.50 9.47
CA ILE A 72 0.16 -0.86 8.66
C ILE A 72 1.36 -0.10 9.22
N LEU A 73 2.19 -0.82 9.97
CA LEU A 73 3.38 -0.34 10.62
C LEU A 73 4.54 -0.29 9.63
N TYR A 74 5.31 0.80 9.65
CA TYR A 74 6.51 0.88 8.84
C TYR A 74 7.63 1.70 9.51
N SER A 75 8.86 1.42 9.06
CA SER A 75 10.06 2.20 9.34
C SER A 75 10.84 2.35 8.03
N ASN A 76 12.14 2.64 8.07
CA ASN A 76 12.99 2.63 6.88
C ASN A 76 13.09 1.21 6.28
N GLY A 77 13.11 0.17 7.13
CA GLY A 77 13.10 -1.24 6.73
C GLY A 77 12.09 -2.10 7.50
N THR A 78 12.12 -3.41 7.26
CA THR A 78 11.16 -4.38 7.82
C THR A 78 11.44 -4.74 9.29
N ILE A 79 12.69 -4.69 9.73
CA ILE A 79 13.12 -5.28 11.02
C ILE A 79 12.43 -4.56 12.18
N GLU A 80 12.53 -3.24 12.20
CA GLU A 80 12.01 -2.39 13.26
C GLU A 80 10.49 -2.47 13.38
N ALA A 81 9.79 -2.53 12.23
CA ALA A 81 8.34 -2.72 12.21
C ALA A 81 7.94 -4.13 12.68
N THR A 82 8.76 -5.14 12.41
CA THR A 82 8.54 -6.50 12.91
C THR A 82 8.70 -6.59 14.43
N GLU A 83 9.71 -5.92 15.00
CA GLU A 83 9.91 -5.85 16.46
C GLU A 83 8.67 -5.26 17.15
N VAL A 84 8.17 -4.14 16.64
CA VAL A 84 6.97 -3.49 17.17
C VAL A 84 5.74 -4.39 17.01
N TRP A 85 5.54 -4.96 15.82
CA TRP A 85 4.43 -5.88 15.56
C TRP A 85 4.39 -7.05 16.56
N MET A 86 5.55 -7.63 16.90
CA MET A 86 5.65 -8.71 17.89
C MET A 86 5.18 -8.27 19.28
N ILE A 87 5.60 -7.07 19.71
CA ILE A 87 5.17 -6.48 20.99
C ILE A 87 3.65 -6.30 21.01
N LEU A 88 3.07 -5.69 19.97
CA LEU A 88 1.63 -5.45 19.88
C LEU A 88 0.83 -6.76 19.86
N ARG A 89 1.32 -7.78 19.15
CA ARG A 89 0.71 -9.13 19.17
C ARG A 89 0.75 -9.76 20.56
N GLN A 90 1.86 -9.61 21.29
CA GLN A 90 1.98 -10.10 22.68
C GLN A 90 1.03 -9.37 23.63
N MET A 91 0.73 -8.10 23.37
CA MET A 91 -0.27 -7.31 24.10
C MET A 91 -1.71 -7.66 23.71
N GLY A 92 -1.91 -8.48 22.68
CA GLY A 92 -3.22 -8.90 22.20
C GLY A 92 -3.80 -8.07 21.07
N TYR A 93 -3.07 -7.08 20.54
CA TYR A 93 -3.57 -6.18 19.49
C TYR A 93 -3.42 -6.83 18.11
N GLN A 94 -4.52 -7.35 17.58
CA GLN A 94 -4.48 -8.30 16.46
C GLN A 94 -4.37 -7.66 15.08
N ASN A 95 -4.98 -6.48 14.85
CA ASN A 95 -5.08 -5.83 13.52
C ASN A 95 -3.86 -4.95 13.19
N ASN A 96 -2.67 -5.47 13.46
CA ASN A 96 -1.41 -4.81 13.13
C ASN A 96 -0.67 -5.64 12.07
N TYR A 97 -0.12 -4.95 11.08
CA TYR A 97 0.56 -5.50 9.90
C TYR A 97 1.80 -4.66 9.60
N ILE A 98 2.65 -5.15 8.70
CA ILE A 98 3.96 -4.56 8.42
C ILE A 98 4.05 -4.21 6.93
N LEU A 99 4.52 -3.01 6.61
CA LEU A 99 4.94 -2.69 5.24
C LEU A 99 6.24 -3.42 4.90
N MET A 100 6.17 -4.33 3.93
CA MET A 100 7.33 -5.09 3.47
C MET A 100 8.41 -4.15 2.95
N GLY A 101 9.62 -4.29 3.48
CA GLY A 101 10.80 -3.51 3.07
C GLY A 101 10.80 -2.04 3.50
N GLY A 102 9.76 -1.60 4.22
CA GLY A 102 9.64 -0.23 4.73
C GLY A 102 9.69 0.83 3.62
N LEU A 103 10.09 2.05 4.01
CA LEU A 103 10.22 3.17 3.09
C LEU A 103 11.29 2.96 2.02
N ASN A 104 12.34 2.18 2.29
CA ASN A 104 13.38 1.90 1.31
C ASN A 104 12.79 1.16 0.11
N TYR A 105 12.07 0.07 0.37
CA TYR A 105 11.45 -0.70 -0.70
C TYR A 105 10.27 0.04 -1.36
N TRP A 106 9.53 0.83 -0.59
CA TRP A 106 8.54 1.76 -1.15
C TRP A 106 9.17 2.73 -2.15
N ALA A 107 10.29 3.36 -1.81
CA ALA A 107 10.96 4.31 -2.68
C ALA A 107 11.46 3.65 -3.98
N GLU A 108 12.08 2.47 -3.87
CA GLU A 108 12.55 1.69 -5.03
C GLU A 108 11.39 1.24 -5.94
N THR A 109 10.23 0.95 -5.34
CA THR A 109 9.13 0.29 -6.04
C THR A 109 8.11 1.28 -6.60
N ILE A 110 7.66 2.22 -5.79
CA ILE A 110 6.56 3.13 -6.09
C ILE A 110 7.08 4.48 -6.55
N MET A 111 8.10 5.02 -5.89
CA MET A 111 8.61 6.37 -6.23
C MET A 111 9.57 6.35 -7.41
N ASN A 112 10.38 5.30 -7.55
CA ASN A 112 11.39 5.16 -8.61
C ASN A 112 11.24 3.83 -9.37
N PRO A 113 10.06 3.52 -9.94
CA PRO A 113 9.82 2.24 -10.58
C PRO A 113 10.78 2.03 -11.77
N GLN A 114 11.43 0.87 -11.80
CA GLN A 114 12.34 0.50 -12.88
C GLN A 114 11.55 0.14 -14.14
N LYS A 115 11.92 0.76 -15.27
CA LYS A 115 11.30 0.47 -16.56
C LYS A 115 11.70 -0.93 -17.03
N PRO A 116 10.75 -1.82 -17.33
CA PRO A 116 11.05 -3.15 -17.86
C PRO A 116 11.61 -3.07 -19.27
N ALA A 117 12.28 -4.15 -19.71
CA ALA A 117 12.76 -4.25 -21.08
C ALA A 117 11.57 -4.27 -22.06
N SER A 118 11.78 -3.84 -23.30
CA SER A 118 10.72 -3.85 -24.33
C SER A 118 10.22 -5.24 -24.69
N VAL A 119 10.98 -6.28 -24.35
CA VAL A 119 10.66 -7.71 -24.55
C VAL A 119 10.15 -8.38 -23.28
N SER A 120 9.96 -7.62 -22.20
CA SER A 120 9.40 -8.16 -20.96
C SER A 120 7.96 -8.65 -21.15
N PRO A 121 7.50 -9.62 -20.33
CA PRO A 121 6.12 -10.06 -20.32
C PRO A 121 5.13 -8.91 -20.07
N ASP A 122 3.93 -9.01 -20.64
CA ASP A 122 2.86 -8.00 -20.51
C ASP A 122 2.55 -7.64 -19.05
N GLU A 123 2.68 -8.62 -18.13
CA GLU A 123 2.46 -8.41 -16.70
C GLU A 123 3.48 -7.45 -16.07
N GLU A 124 4.76 -7.53 -16.45
CA GLU A 124 5.80 -6.60 -15.95
C GLU A 124 5.56 -5.19 -16.47
N ILE A 125 5.13 -5.07 -17.73
CA ILE A 125 4.76 -3.79 -18.34
C ILE A 125 3.56 -3.19 -17.60
N ALA A 126 2.51 -3.98 -17.38
CA ALA A 126 1.31 -3.54 -16.65
C ALA A 126 1.66 -3.10 -15.23
N LYS A 127 2.52 -3.86 -14.52
CA LYS A 127 2.98 -3.52 -13.17
C LYS A 127 3.74 -2.21 -13.13
N TYR A 128 4.63 -1.99 -14.09
CA TYR A 128 5.35 -0.71 -14.23
C TYR A 128 4.40 0.46 -14.47
N GLN A 129 3.43 0.32 -15.38
CA GLN A 129 2.45 1.35 -15.67
C GLN A 129 1.58 1.69 -14.44
N PHE A 130 1.17 0.66 -13.68
CA PHE A 130 0.47 0.85 -12.42
C PHE A 130 1.30 1.69 -11.44
N ARG A 131 2.55 1.33 -11.20
CA ARG A 131 3.45 2.04 -10.26
C ARG A 131 3.68 3.49 -10.69
N MET A 132 3.87 3.73 -11.98
CA MET A 132 3.97 5.09 -12.54
C MET A 132 2.71 5.92 -12.26
N GLY A 133 1.54 5.33 -12.48
CA GLY A 133 0.26 5.99 -12.19
C GLY A 133 0.07 6.30 -10.70
N VAL A 134 0.42 5.36 -9.81
CA VAL A 134 0.40 5.57 -8.36
C VAL A 134 1.33 6.71 -7.95
N ASN A 135 2.58 6.71 -8.44
CA ASN A 135 3.57 7.74 -8.10
C ASN A 135 3.04 9.14 -8.42
N GLN A 136 2.46 9.30 -9.61
CA GLN A 136 1.83 10.55 -10.03
C GLN A 136 0.65 10.93 -9.13
N ALA A 137 -0.21 9.95 -8.78
CA ALA A 137 -1.38 10.20 -7.94
C ALA A 137 -1.03 10.58 -6.50
N LEU A 138 0.07 10.05 -5.95
CA LEU A 138 0.52 10.31 -4.58
C LEU A 138 1.42 11.55 -4.45
N GLY A 139 1.53 12.37 -5.51
CA GLY A 139 2.25 13.64 -5.48
C GLY A 139 3.74 13.54 -5.84
N GLY A 140 4.14 12.52 -6.60
CA GLY A 140 5.49 12.36 -7.11
C GLY A 140 5.93 13.54 -7.98
N ALA A 141 6.72 14.45 -7.40
CA ALA A 141 7.53 15.42 -8.13
C ALA A 141 8.90 14.78 -8.43
N ASN A 142 9.11 14.46 -9.72
CA ASN A 142 10.36 14.16 -10.45
C ASN A 142 10.21 12.90 -11.31
N THR A 143 9.66 13.07 -12.51
CA THR A 143 10.14 12.32 -13.67
C THR A 143 10.27 13.34 -14.79
N GLU A 144 11.48 13.42 -15.36
CA GLU A 144 11.77 14.22 -16.54
C GLU A 144 10.69 13.99 -17.59
N GLU A 145 10.25 15.09 -18.21
CA GLU A 145 9.32 15.11 -19.33
C GLU A 145 9.79 14.14 -20.41
N VAL A 146 9.12 12.98 -20.52
CA VAL A 146 9.16 12.23 -21.76
C VAL A 146 8.20 12.93 -22.72
N SER A 147 8.71 13.97 -23.37
CA SER A 147 8.16 14.49 -24.62
C SER A 147 8.14 13.34 -25.64
N GLY A 148 7.01 12.66 -25.72
CA GLY A 148 6.75 11.55 -26.63
C GLY A 148 5.27 11.54 -26.96
N ASN A 149 4.91 12.32 -27.97
CA ASN A 149 3.56 12.47 -28.48
C ASN A 149 2.92 11.10 -28.78
N SER A 150 1.97 10.66 -27.97
CA SER A 150 1.02 9.60 -28.30
C SER A 150 -0.20 9.71 -27.40
N SER A 151 -1.23 10.36 -27.92
CA SER A 151 -2.59 10.26 -27.43
C SER A 151 -3.03 8.79 -27.42
N ILE A 152 -3.02 8.15 -26.25
CA ILE A 152 -3.72 6.89 -26.05
C ILE A 152 -4.96 7.21 -25.23
N SER A 153 -6.07 7.37 -25.95
CA SER A 153 -7.41 7.38 -25.41
C SER A 153 -7.65 6.08 -24.65
N VAL A 154 -7.85 6.18 -23.33
CA VAL A 154 -8.31 5.08 -22.49
C VAL A 154 -9.76 4.78 -22.86
N GLU A 155 -9.96 3.88 -23.83
CA GLU A 155 -11.28 3.34 -24.09
C GLU A 155 -11.60 2.31 -23.01
N LYS A 156 -12.62 2.60 -22.20
CA LYS A 156 -13.12 1.70 -21.16
C LYS A 156 -13.52 0.35 -21.80
N PRO A 157 -13.14 -0.80 -21.23
CA PRO A 157 -13.61 -2.08 -21.76
C PRO A 157 -15.12 -2.16 -21.61
N ILE A 158 -15.83 -2.22 -22.74
CA ILE A 158 -17.28 -2.44 -22.79
C ILE A 158 -17.55 -3.88 -22.34
N ILE A 159 -17.91 -4.05 -21.07
CA ILE A 159 -18.47 -5.31 -20.57
C ILE A 159 -19.86 -5.45 -21.21
N LYS A 160 -19.98 -6.27 -22.25
CA LYS A 160 -21.27 -6.67 -22.81
C LYS A 160 -22.04 -7.47 -21.76
N ARG A 161 -23.07 -6.85 -21.18
CA ARG A 161 -24.02 -7.52 -20.27
C ARG A 161 -24.74 -8.64 -21.04
N PRO A 162 -24.86 -9.87 -20.51
CA PRO A 162 -25.66 -10.91 -21.15
C PRO A 162 -27.15 -10.52 -21.14
N ALA A 163 -27.82 -10.75 -22.27
CA ALA A 163 -29.22 -10.40 -22.48
C ALA A 163 -30.15 -11.16 -21.51
N LYS A 164 -31.01 -10.42 -20.79
CA LYS A 164 -32.08 -10.99 -19.98
C LYS A 164 -33.14 -11.63 -20.90
N LYS A 165 -33.42 -12.92 -20.73
CA LYS A 165 -34.58 -13.60 -21.34
C LYS A 165 -35.85 -12.89 -20.86
N LYS A 166 -36.70 -12.45 -21.81
CA LYS A 166 -38.05 -11.95 -21.53
C LYS A 166 -38.93 -13.13 -21.07
N VAL A 167 -39.44 -13.06 -19.84
CA VAL A 167 -40.56 -13.89 -19.40
C VAL A 167 -41.84 -13.29 -19.99
N HIS A 168 -42.56 -14.06 -20.78
CA HIS A 168 -43.89 -13.70 -21.30
C HIS A 168 -44.91 -13.98 -20.20
N GLY A 169 -45.48 -12.92 -19.63
CA GLY A 169 -46.72 -12.99 -18.87
C GLY A 169 -47.87 -12.52 -19.76
N GLY A 170 -48.98 -13.24 -19.74
CA GLY A 170 -50.23 -12.84 -20.40
C GLY A 170 -51.36 -13.80 -20.04
N CYS A 171 -52.28 -13.29 -19.21
CA CYS A 171 -53.64 -13.73 -18.86
C CYS A 171 -53.94 -15.22 -18.70
#